data_AF-A0A8S2GBH0-F1
#
_entry.id   AF-A0A8S2GBH0-F1
#
_cell.length_a   1.000
_cell.length_b   1.000
_cell.length_c   1.000
_cell.angle_alpha   90.00
_cell.angle_beta   90.00
_cell.angle_gamma   90.00
#
_symmetry.space_group_name_H-M   'P 1'
#
loop_
_entity.id
_entity.type
_entity.pdbx_description
1 polymer ?
#
loop_
_entity_poly.entity_id
_entity_poly.type
_entity_poly.pdbx_seq_one_letter_code
_entity_poly.pdbx_strand_id
1 'polypeptide(L)'
;MESTNILFYSSSVVQGRGEAIVTAIGDKTVLGNVSKLTRSGSKNDEITGLHREVNRFVLFVVGVTVIAIITIWITWIFWLKIYHKEFLSANQVIVNSIGMTVGFLPMGLPAAVTLVLTIVAKRMYKQKVLVKSLQTVETFNSTSIICTDKTGTLTLNKMSVAHLLWDINGEYKVRETTAETLDQNAKLSTFGSIA
;
A
#
# COMPACT_ATOMS: atom_id res chain seq x y z
N MET A 1 -23.63 -9.39 16.85
CA MET A 1 -23.30 -8.31 17.81
C MET A 1 -24.47 -7.32 17.93
N GLU A 2 -25.70 -7.79 17.79
CA GLU A 2 -26.89 -6.92 17.64
C GLU A 2 -27.72 -6.83 18.93
N SER A 3 -27.29 -7.48 20.02
CA SER A 3 -28.08 -7.53 21.25
C SER A 3 -27.94 -6.23 22.05
N THR A 4 -29.06 -5.71 22.55
CA THR A 4 -29.15 -4.41 23.25
C THR A 4 -28.69 -4.45 24.70
N ASN A 5 -28.42 -5.63 25.26
CA ASN A 5 -28.02 -5.83 26.65
C ASN A 5 -26.50 -5.96 26.86
N ILE A 6 -25.69 -5.66 25.84
CA ILE A 6 -24.24 -5.73 25.91
C ILE A 6 -23.65 -4.35 25.59
N LEU A 7 -22.72 -3.91 26.44
CA LEU A 7 -21.93 -2.70 26.25
C LEU A 7 -20.52 -3.09 25.80
N PHE A 8 -20.00 -2.38 24.80
CA PHE A 8 -18.67 -2.63 24.25
C PHE A 8 -17.65 -1.58 24.70
N TYR A 9 -16.42 -2.03 24.92
CA TYR A 9 -15.28 -1.15 25.16
C TYR A 9 -15.04 -0.24 23.94
N SER A 10 -14.79 1.06 24.18
CA SER A 10 -14.72 2.17 23.21
C SER A 10 -16.06 2.74 22.70
N SER A 11 -17.20 2.22 23.15
CA SER A 11 -18.50 2.87 22.93
C SER A 11 -18.77 3.89 24.04
N SER A 12 -19.41 5.01 23.70
CA SER A 12 -19.83 6.04 24.67
C SER A 12 -21.35 6.05 24.81
N VAL A 13 -21.84 6.31 26.03
CA VAL A 13 -23.27 6.46 26.31
C VAL A 13 -23.67 7.89 25.97
N VAL A 14 -24.53 8.05 24.96
CA VAL A 14 -24.99 9.38 24.51
C VAL A 14 -26.05 9.95 25.46
N GLN A 15 -26.94 9.10 25.98
CA GLN A 15 -28.02 9.50 26.87
C GLN A 15 -28.42 8.36 27.82
N GLY A 16 -28.86 8.72 29.02
CA GLY A 16 -29.35 7.77 30.03
C GLY A 16 -28.32 7.42 31.11
N ARG A 17 -28.72 6.53 32.02
CA ARG A 17 -27.87 5.95 33.08
C ARG A 17 -28.21 4.47 33.23
N GLY A 18 -27.21 3.66 33.56
CA GLY A 18 -27.40 2.23 33.78
C GLY A 18 -26.20 1.63 34.51
N GLU A 19 -26.43 0.50 35.15
CA GLU A 19 -25.41 -0.32 35.80
C GLU A 19 -25.21 -1.60 34.99
N ALA A 20 -23.97 -2.07 34.91
CA ALA A 20 -23.62 -3.25 34.13
C ALA A 20 -22.50 -4.04 34.81
N ILE A 21 -22.48 -5.35 34.56
CA ILE A 21 -21.43 -6.24 35.06
C ILE A 21 -20.31 -6.31 34.03
N VAL A 22 -19.06 -6.17 34.49
CA VAL A 22 -17.89 -6.30 33.63
C VAL A 22 -17.66 -7.77 33.27
N THR A 23 -17.81 -8.11 31.99
CA THR A 23 -17.62 -9.49 31.48
C THR A 23 -16.24 -9.74 30.89
N ALA A 24 -15.55 -8.71 30.39
CA ALA A 24 -14.21 -8.82 29.80
C ALA A 24 -13.40 -7.52 29.97
N ILE A 25 -12.07 -7.64 30.09
CA ILE A 25 -11.14 -6.51 30.29
C ILE A 25 -9.92 -6.69 29.37
N GLY A 26 -9.33 -5.57 28.92
CA GLY A 26 -8.10 -5.55 28.13
C GLY A 26 -8.24 -6.26 26.78
N ASP A 27 -7.25 -7.07 26.41
CA ASP A 27 -7.20 -7.81 25.14
C ASP A 27 -8.33 -8.83 24.97
N LYS A 28 -9.00 -9.23 26.06
CA LYS A 28 -10.16 -10.13 26.02
C LYS A 28 -11.45 -9.42 25.61
N THR A 29 -11.45 -8.09 25.52
CA THR A 29 -12.58 -7.33 24.95
C THR A 29 -12.67 -7.52 23.44
N VAL A 30 -13.84 -7.26 22.85
CA VAL A 30 -14.03 -7.35 21.40
C VAL A 30 -13.05 -6.45 20.64
N LEU A 31 -12.93 -5.17 21.03
CA LEU A 31 -12.00 -4.24 20.39
C LEU A 31 -10.54 -4.62 20.65
N GLY A 32 -10.22 -5.13 21.83
CA GLY A 32 -8.88 -5.66 22.15
C GLY A 32 -8.49 -6.80 21.20
N ASN A 33 -9.42 -7.73 20.96
CA ASN A 33 -9.19 -8.85 20.05
C ASN A 33 -9.04 -8.38 18.59
N VAL A 34 -9.87 -7.44 18.12
CA VAL A 34 -9.74 -6.86 16.77
C VAL A 34 -8.40 -6.12 16.63
N SER A 35 -8.01 -5.34 17.63
CA SER A 35 -6.72 -4.62 17.65
C SER A 35 -5.54 -5.59 17.61
N LYS A 36 -5.64 -6.72 18.33
CA LYS A 36 -4.64 -7.78 18.30
C LYS A 36 -4.53 -8.40 16.92
N LEU A 37 -5.66 -8.71 16.26
CA LEU A 37 -5.67 -9.24 14.89
C LEU A 37 -5.03 -8.26 13.91
N THR A 38 -5.37 -6.98 13.97
CA THR A 38 -4.79 -5.93 13.10
C THR A 38 -3.29 -5.79 13.29
N ARG A 39 -2.79 -5.81 14.54
CA ARG A 39 -1.35 -5.72 14.82
C ARG A 39 -0.59 -6.99 14.43
N SER A 40 -1.22 -8.16 14.56
CA SER A 40 -0.62 -9.44 14.21
C SER A 40 -0.50 -9.61 12.70
N GLY A 41 -1.51 -9.17 11.94
CA GLY A 41 -1.48 -9.18 10.47
C GLY A 41 -0.43 -8.24 9.86
N SER A 42 -0.09 -7.14 10.56
CA SER A 42 0.90 -6.17 10.10
C SER A 42 2.37 -6.58 10.28
N LYS A 43 2.67 -7.72 10.92
CA LYS A 43 4.05 -8.17 11.20
C LYS A 43 4.67 -9.02 10.09
N ASN A 44 3.89 -9.46 9.12
CA ASN A 44 4.45 -10.09 7.95
C ASN A 44 4.90 -8.94 7.04
N ASP A 45 6.20 -8.63 7.04
CA ASP A 45 6.85 -7.84 5.99
C ASP A 45 6.66 -8.61 4.67
N GLU A 46 5.47 -8.54 4.09
CA GLU A 46 5.21 -9.11 2.79
C GLU A 46 6.05 -8.33 1.79
N ILE A 47 7.09 -8.99 1.27
CA ILE A 47 7.93 -8.47 0.21
C ILE A 47 6.99 -8.12 -0.95
N THR A 48 7.01 -6.84 -1.34
CA THR A 48 6.15 -6.36 -2.42
C THR A 48 6.51 -7.04 -3.76
N GLY A 49 5.56 -7.03 -4.70
CA GLY A 49 5.70 -7.71 -5.99
C GLY A 49 6.93 -7.24 -6.78
N LEU A 50 7.18 -5.94 -6.84
CA LEU A 50 8.33 -5.32 -7.50
C LEU A 50 9.63 -5.68 -6.80
N HIS A 51 9.68 -5.65 -5.46
CA HIS A 51 10.88 -6.08 -4.75
C HIS A 51 11.20 -7.55 -5.06
N ARG A 52 10.19 -8.41 -5.17
CA ARG A 52 10.35 -9.81 -5.57
C ARG A 52 10.84 -9.97 -7.01
N GLU A 53 10.27 -9.23 -7.96
CA GLU A 53 10.66 -9.31 -9.37
C GLU A 53 12.04 -8.70 -9.61
N VAL A 54 12.36 -7.57 -8.96
CA VAL A 54 13.71 -6.99 -8.95
C VAL A 54 14.73 -7.99 -8.42
N ASN A 55 14.45 -8.65 -7.30
CA ASN A 55 15.36 -9.65 -6.75
C ASN A 55 15.54 -10.85 -7.69
N ARG A 56 14.45 -11.33 -8.33
CA ARG A 56 14.52 -12.40 -9.32
C ARG A 56 15.38 -12.00 -10.51
N PHE A 57 15.24 -10.77 -11.01
CA PHE A 57 16.05 -10.24 -12.09
C PHE A 57 17.54 -10.13 -11.71
N VAL A 58 17.84 -9.61 -10.51
CA VAL A 58 19.23 -9.53 -10.01
C VAL A 58 19.86 -10.92 -9.92
N LEU A 59 19.13 -11.90 -9.34
CA LEU A 59 19.61 -13.28 -9.24
C LEU A 59 19.84 -13.92 -10.61
N PHE A 60 18.97 -13.63 -11.59
CA PHE A 60 19.16 -14.10 -12.96
C PHE A 60 20.45 -13.55 -13.60
N VAL A 61 20.68 -12.23 -13.51
CA VAL A 61 21.88 -11.58 -14.08
C VAL A 61 23.15 -12.09 -13.40
N VAL A 62 23.14 -12.23 -12.07
CA VAL A 62 24.25 -12.80 -11.30
C VAL A 62 24.51 -14.24 -11.74
N GLY A 63 23.47 -15.07 -11.87
CA GLY A 63 23.58 -16.45 -12.31
C GLY A 63 24.24 -16.59 -13.68
N VAL A 64 23.80 -15.81 -14.67
CA VAL A 64 24.40 -15.78 -16.02
C VAL A 64 25.85 -15.31 -15.97
N THR A 65 26.17 -14.29 -15.17
CA THR A 65 27.53 -13.75 -15.02
C THR A 65 28.48 -14.81 -14.45
N VAL A 66 28.05 -15.53 -13.41
CA VAL A 66 28.84 -16.60 -12.78
C VAL A 66 29.08 -17.75 -13.76
N ILE A 67 28.05 -18.17 -14.50
CA ILE A 67 28.19 -19.22 -15.53
C ILE A 67 29.21 -18.79 -16.58
N ALA A 68 29.12 -17.57 -17.08
CA ALA A 68 30.04 -17.07 -18.10
C ALA A 68 31.48 -16.97 -17.58
N ILE A 69 31.70 -16.54 -16.33
CA ILE A 69 33.03 -16.59 -15.71
C ILE A 69 33.54 -18.04 -15.65
N ILE A 70 32.74 -18.99 -15.17
CA ILE A 70 33.14 -20.40 -15.11
C ILE A 70 33.53 -20.92 -16.50
N THR A 71 32.78 -20.58 -17.56
CA THR A 71 33.11 -21.01 -18.93
C THR A 71 34.44 -20.42 -19.43
N ILE A 72 34.76 -19.16 -19.07
CA ILE A 72 36.04 -18.53 -19.40
C ILE A 72 37.19 -19.25 -18.67
N TRP A 73 37.01 -19.58 -17.40
CA TRP A 73 38.01 -20.30 -16.61
C TRP A 73 38.27 -21.72 -17.16
N ILE A 74 37.22 -22.46 -17.51
CA ILE A 74 37.34 -23.78 -18.13
C ILE A 74 38.09 -23.67 -19.46
N THR A 75 37.70 -22.73 -20.33
CA THR A 75 38.33 -22.54 -21.65
C THR A 75 39.80 -22.15 -21.50
N TRP A 76 40.14 -21.31 -20.51
CA TRP A 76 41.52 -20.93 -20.24
C TRP A 76 42.36 -22.12 -19.75
N ILE A 77 41.86 -22.92 -18.81
CA ILE A 77 42.59 -24.07 -18.24
C ILE A 77 42.78 -25.18 -19.29
N PHE A 78 41.71 -25.55 -20.02
CA PHE A 78 41.70 -26.72 -20.89
C PHE A 78 42.22 -26.46 -22.30
N TRP A 79 42.19 -25.22 -22.79
CA TRP A 79 42.59 -24.90 -24.16
C TRP A 79 43.74 -23.91 -24.20
N LEU A 80 43.55 -22.70 -23.66
CA LEU A 80 44.50 -21.61 -23.82
C LEU A 80 45.85 -21.91 -23.14
N LYS A 81 45.83 -22.44 -21.91
CA LYS A 81 47.04 -22.78 -21.15
C LYS A 81 47.85 -23.93 -21.77
N ILE A 82 47.19 -24.85 -22.46
CA ILE A 82 47.83 -26.02 -23.08
C ILE A 82 48.44 -25.67 -24.44
N TYR A 83 47.72 -24.93 -25.29
CA TYR A 83 48.14 -24.66 -26.68
C TYR A 83 48.86 -23.31 -26.85
N HIS A 84 48.61 -22.31 -26.00
CA HIS A 84 49.19 -20.97 -26.12
C HIS A 84 49.62 -20.39 -24.74
N LYS A 85 50.74 -20.89 -24.20
CA LYS A 85 51.24 -20.56 -22.85
C LYS A 85 51.52 -19.06 -22.60
N GLU A 86 51.77 -18.26 -23.64
CA GLU A 86 52.10 -16.83 -23.50
C GLU A 86 50.92 -15.87 -23.73
N PHE A 87 49.74 -16.37 -24.11
CA PHE A 87 48.64 -15.50 -24.55
C PHE A 87 47.96 -14.76 -23.40
N LEU A 88 47.70 -15.44 -22.28
CA LEU A 88 47.13 -14.85 -21.07
C LEU A 88 47.78 -15.41 -19.81
N SER A 89 48.34 -14.51 -18.98
CA SER A 89 48.84 -14.85 -17.65
C SER A 89 47.71 -15.11 -16.65
N ALA A 90 47.95 -15.94 -15.62
CA ALA A 90 46.98 -16.23 -14.57
C ALA A 90 46.44 -14.95 -13.90
N ASN A 91 47.31 -13.95 -13.71
CA ASN A 91 46.93 -12.65 -13.14
C ASN A 91 45.94 -11.90 -14.05
N GLN A 92 46.09 -12.00 -15.38
CA GLN A 92 45.21 -11.31 -16.33
C GLN A 92 43.82 -11.95 -16.37
N VAL A 93 43.71 -13.28 -16.26
CA VAL A 93 42.42 -13.98 -16.19
C VAL A 93 41.65 -13.61 -14.92
N ILE A 94 42.35 -13.48 -13.80
CA ILE A 94 41.76 -13.02 -12.53
C ILE A 94 41.26 -11.58 -12.67
N VAL A 95 42.08 -10.67 -13.21
CA VAL A 95 41.68 -9.27 -13.44
C VAL A 95 40.48 -9.17 -14.39
N ASN A 96 40.47 -9.94 -15.47
CA ASN A 96 39.34 -10.00 -16.42
C ASN A 96 38.05 -10.51 -15.76
N SER A 97 38.15 -11.50 -14.87
CA SER A 97 37.00 -12.06 -14.14
C SER A 97 36.41 -11.05 -13.16
N ILE A 98 37.25 -10.31 -12.44
CA ILE A 98 36.82 -9.23 -11.55
C ILE A 98 36.17 -8.11 -12.36
N GLY A 99 36.81 -7.70 -13.47
CA GLY A 99 36.26 -6.68 -14.37
C GLY A 99 34.90 -7.05 -14.94
N MET A 100 34.72 -8.31 -15.33
CA MET A 100 33.44 -8.85 -15.78
C MET A 100 32.38 -8.81 -14.67
N THR A 101 32.74 -9.23 -13.46
CA THR A 101 31.82 -9.21 -12.30
C THR A 101 31.33 -7.79 -12.02
N VAL A 102 32.23 -6.81 -11.95
CA VAL A 102 31.89 -5.41 -11.70
C VAL A 102 31.08 -4.80 -12.86
N GLY A 103 31.38 -5.18 -14.10
CA GLY A 103 30.69 -4.66 -15.29
C GLY A 103 29.25 -5.12 -15.43
N PHE A 104 28.92 -6.35 -15.00
CA PHE A 104 27.58 -6.93 -15.17
C PHE A 104 26.69 -6.84 -13.92
N LEU A 105 27.23 -6.54 -12.74
CA LEU A 105 26.41 -6.40 -11.52
C LEU A 105 25.51 -5.15 -11.57
N PRO A 106 24.18 -5.29 -11.47
CA PRO A 106 23.24 -4.18 -11.58
C PRO A 106 23.13 -3.37 -10.26
N MET A 107 24.22 -2.76 -9.82
CA MET A 107 24.30 -2.01 -8.56
C MET A 107 23.36 -0.81 -8.49
N GLY A 108 23.04 -0.20 -9.64
CA GLY A 108 22.18 0.99 -9.72
C GLY A 108 20.67 0.70 -9.73
N LEU A 109 20.26 -0.55 -9.97
CA LEU A 109 18.85 -0.87 -10.23
C LEU A 109 17.94 -0.64 -8.99
N PRO A 110 18.30 -1.11 -7.78
CA PRO A 110 17.48 -0.84 -6.58
C PRO A 110 17.35 0.66 -6.26
N ALA A 111 18.43 1.42 -6.48
CA ALA A 111 18.46 2.86 -6.26
C ALA A 111 17.57 3.59 -7.28
N ALA A 112 17.64 3.22 -8.57
CA ALA A 112 16.81 3.79 -9.62
C ALA A 112 15.32 3.55 -9.37
N VAL A 113 14.93 2.32 -8.98
CA VAL A 113 13.54 1.98 -8.65
C VAL A 113 13.02 2.84 -7.49
N THR A 114 13.80 2.99 -6.43
CA THR A 114 13.44 3.82 -5.27
C THR A 114 13.26 5.28 -5.67
N LEU A 115 14.13 5.81 -6.53
CA LEU A 115 14.05 7.18 -7.03
C LEU A 115 12.76 7.39 -7.83
N VAL A 116 12.43 6.47 -8.75
CA VAL A 116 11.20 6.53 -9.54
C VAL A 116 9.96 6.49 -8.63
N LEU A 117 9.90 5.55 -7.67
CA LEU A 117 8.80 5.48 -6.69
C LEU A 117 8.67 6.77 -5.87
N THR A 118 9.80 7.40 -5.51
CA THR A 118 9.82 8.67 -4.78
C THR A 118 9.26 9.81 -5.62
N ILE A 119 9.59 9.87 -6.91
CA ILE A 119 8.99 10.86 -7.84
C ILE A 119 7.48 10.66 -7.94
N VAL A 120 7.02 9.41 -8.05
CA VAL A 120 5.59 9.09 -8.10
C VAL A 120 4.89 9.50 -6.80
N ALA A 121 5.47 9.17 -5.64
CA ALA A 121 4.94 9.58 -4.34
C ALA A 121 4.83 11.11 -4.21
N LYS A 122 5.84 11.84 -4.72
CA LYS A 122 5.81 13.33 -4.76
C LYS A 122 4.70 13.85 -5.68
N ARG A 123 4.40 13.17 -6.79
CA ARG A 123 3.27 13.52 -7.68
C ARG A 123 1.93 13.22 -7.01
N MET A 124 1.80 12.10 -6.30
CA MET A 124 0.60 11.76 -5.53
C MET A 124 0.33 12.79 -4.41
N TYR A 125 1.37 13.25 -3.73
CA TYR A 125 1.25 14.30 -2.71
C TYR A 125 0.65 15.61 -3.27
N LYS A 126 1.04 16.00 -4.49
CA LYS A 126 0.44 17.18 -5.16
C LYS A 126 -1.06 17.02 -5.43
N GLN A 127 -1.56 15.78 -5.51
CA GLN A 127 -2.98 15.44 -5.66
C GLN A 127 -3.67 15.19 -4.32
N LYS A 128 -3.09 15.68 -3.20
CA LYS A 128 -3.61 15.52 -1.83
C LYS A 128 -3.66 14.06 -1.33
N VAL A 129 -2.84 13.16 -1.91
CA VAL A 129 -2.69 11.78 -1.44
C VAL A 129 -1.38 11.65 -0.65
N LEU A 130 -1.47 11.36 0.64
CA LEU A 130 -0.30 11.15 1.50
C LEU A 130 0.14 9.68 1.49
N VAL A 131 1.29 9.42 0.91
CA VAL A 131 1.93 8.10 0.89
C VAL A 131 2.81 7.96 2.14
N LYS A 132 2.53 6.96 3.00
CA LYS A 132 3.33 6.66 4.20
C LYS A 132 4.53 5.75 3.95
N SER A 133 4.46 4.90 2.92
CA SER A 133 5.51 3.95 2.53
C SER A 133 5.56 3.81 1.01
N LEU A 134 6.77 3.76 0.44
CA LEU A 134 6.99 3.60 -1.01
C LEU A 134 6.40 2.29 -1.56
N GLN A 135 6.39 1.24 -0.75
CA GLN A 135 5.75 -0.05 -1.02
C GLN A 135 4.26 0.07 -1.35
N THR A 136 3.57 1.05 -0.77
CA THR A 136 2.13 1.29 -1.02
C THR A 136 1.89 1.80 -2.44
N VAL A 137 2.79 2.62 -2.98
CA VAL A 137 2.69 3.16 -4.35
C VAL A 137 2.72 2.04 -5.38
N GLU A 138 3.61 1.08 -5.14
CA GLU A 138 3.76 -0.10 -5.99
C GLU A 138 2.57 -1.06 -5.85
N THR A 139 2.13 -1.32 -4.62
CA THR A 139 0.95 -2.15 -4.37
C THR A 139 -0.27 -1.56 -5.08
N PHE A 140 -0.47 -0.24 -4.99
CA PHE A 140 -1.55 0.46 -5.68
C PHE A 140 -1.51 0.29 -7.20
N ASN A 141 -0.31 0.23 -7.80
CA ASN A 141 -0.15 0.00 -9.24
C ASN A 141 -0.50 -1.44 -9.67
N SER A 142 -0.49 -2.40 -8.75
CA SER A 142 -0.77 -3.82 -9.02
C SER A 142 -2.09 -4.31 -8.42
N THR A 143 -2.87 -3.41 -7.80
CA THR A 143 -4.16 -3.73 -7.20
C THR A 143 -5.19 -4.16 -8.25
N SER A 144 -5.75 -5.36 -8.07
CA SER A 144 -6.85 -5.87 -8.90
C SER A 144 -8.23 -5.72 -8.24
N ILE A 145 -8.28 -5.64 -6.90
CA ILE A 145 -9.52 -5.57 -6.12
C ILE A 145 -9.42 -4.39 -5.15
N ILE A 146 -10.44 -3.53 -5.17
CA ILE A 146 -10.58 -2.42 -4.22
C ILE A 146 -11.70 -2.76 -3.24
N CYS A 147 -11.33 -3.02 -1.98
CA CYS A 147 -12.27 -3.11 -0.89
C CYS A 147 -12.46 -1.70 -0.30
N THR A 148 -13.68 -1.16 -0.42
CA THR A 148 -14.02 0.17 0.09
C THR A 148 -15.05 0.06 1.21
N ASP A 149 -14.92 0.89 2.23
CA ASP A 149 -15.94 1.01 3.27
C ASP A 149 -17.06 1.95 2.80
N LYS A 150 -18.27 1.77 3.30
CA LYS A 150 -19.42 2.60 2.93
C LYS A 150 -19.41 3.90 3.72
N THR A 151 -19.49 3.81 5.05
CA THR A 151 -19.77 4.96 5.91
C THR A 151 -18.50 5.77 6.13
N GLY A 152 -18.51 7.05 5.73
CA GLY A 152 -17.35 7.94 5.89
C GLY A 152 -16.25 7.78 4.82
N THR A 153 -16.40 6.81 3.91
CA THR A 153 -15.53 6.66 2.72
C THR A 153 -16.31 6.87 1.43
N LEU A 154 -17.30 6.01 1.12
CA LEU A 154 -18.20 6.25 -0.03
C LEU A 154 -19.27 7.31 0.29
N THR A 155 -19.74 7.35 1.54
CA THR A 155 -20.72 8.32 2.01
C THR A 155 -20.06 9.39 2.87
N LEU A 156 -20.65 10.59 2.91
CA LEU A 156 -20.16 11.72 3.71
C LEU A 156 -20.37 11.55 5.23
N ASN A 157 -20.84 10.39 5.69
CA ASN A 157 -21.26 10.15 7.08
C ASN A 157 -22.19 11.24 7.63
N LYS A 158 -23.06 11.78 6.77
CA LYS A 158 -24.06 12.80 7.09
C LYS A 158 -25.40 12.33 6.54
N MET A 159 -26.45 12.33 7.36
CA MET A 159 -27.80 12.05 6.88
C MET A 159 -28.31 13.26 6.11
N SER A 160 -28.87 13.01 4.93
CA SER A 160 -29.44 14.04 4.06
C SER A 160 -30.76 13.54 3.47
N VAL A 161 -31.73 14.44 3.32
CA VAL A 161 -33.03 14.12 2.74
C VAL A 161 -32.85 13.90 1.24
N ALA A 162 -33.17 12.70 0.76
CA ALA A 162 -33.01 12.33 -0.65
C ALA A 162 -34.25 12.68 -1.50
N HIS A 163 -35.45 12.47 -0.94
CA HIS A 163 -36.71 12.62 -1.66
C HIS A 163 -37.74 13.32 -0.78
N LEU A 164 -38.51 14.21 -1.39
CA LEU A 164 -39.69 14.81 -0.78
C LEU A 164 -40.91 14.39 -1.61
N LEU A 165 -41.90 13.83 -0.92
CA LEU A 165 -43.18 13.46 -1.48
C LEU A 165 -44.22 14.47 -0.99
N TRP A 166 -45.05 14.99 -1.90
CA TRP A 166 -46.14 15.90 -1.58
C TRP A 166 -47.41 15.53 -2.36
N ASP A 167 -48.57 15.76 -1.74
CA ASP A 167 -49.87 15.12 -2.03
C ASP A 167 -50.53 15.51 -3.37
N ILE A 168 -50.07 16.58 -4.03
CA ILE A 168 -50.69 17.09 -5.28
C ILE A 168 -50.02 16.61 -6.59
N ASN A 169 -49.60 15.34 -6.64
CA ASN A 169 -49.09 14.62 -7.84
C ASN A 169 -47.71 15.03 -8.37
N GLY A 170 -46.67 14.91 -7.55
CA GLY A 170 -45.30 14.86 -8.08
C GLY A 170 -44.25 14.43 -7.07
N GLU A 171 -43.34 13.54 -7.47
CA GLU A 171 -42.08 13.32 -6.73
C GLU A 171 -41.11 14.45 -7.06
N TYR A 172 -40.65 15.20 -6.05
CA TYR A 172 -39.54 16.14 -6.25
C TYR A 172 -38.24 15.49 -5.78
N LYS A 173 -37.34 15.22 -6.72
CA LYS A 173 -35.96 14.85 -6.38
C LYS A 173 -35.27 16.07 -5.81
N VAL A 174 -34.92 16.01 -4.52
CA VAL A 174 -34.12 17.06 -3.89
C VAL A 174 -32.77 17.09 -4.61
N ARG A 175 -32.35 18.28 -5.07
CA ARG A 175 -31.06 18.44 -5.75
C ARG A 175 -29.96 17.91 -4.83
N GLU A 176 -29.18 16.95 -5.33
CA GLU A 176 -28.07 16.37 -4.57
C GLU A 176 -27.21 17.50 -4.01
N THR A 177 -27.18 17.60 -2.68
CA THR A 177 -26.41 18.62 -2.00
C THR A 177 -24.98 18.13 -1.98
N THR A 178 -24.19 18.47 -3.00
CA THR A 178 -22.74 18.24 -3.00
C THR A 178 -22.14 18.97 -1.79
N ALA A 179 -21.12 18.38 -1.15
CA ALA A 179 -20.55 18.88 0.11
C ALA A 179 -20.19 20.39 0.11
N GLU A 180 -19.93 20.99 -1.05
CA GLU A 180 -19.67 22.43 -1.22
C GLU A 180 -20.91 23.33 -1.04
N THR A 181 -22.11 22.81 -1.29
CA THR A 181 -23.38 23.59 -1.21
C THR A 181 -23.97 23.65 0.20
N LEU A 182 -23.58 22.76 1.12
CA LEU A 182 -24.00 22.81 2.52
C LEU A 182 -23.44 24.02 3.26
N ASP A 183 -22.21 24.43 2.94
CA ASP A 183 -21.53 25.53 3.65
C ASP A 183 -22.08 26.92 3.23
N GLN A 184 -22.55 27.04 1.98
CA GLN A 184 -23.21 28.25 1.50
C GLN A 184 -24.67 28.37 1.98
N ASN A 185 -25.42 27.26 2.03
CA ASN A 185 -26.83 27.27 2.44
C ASN A 185 -27.04 27.24 3.97
N ALA A 186 -26.06 26.81 4.76
CA ALA A 186 -26.10 26.95 6.22
C ALA A 186 -26.13 28.43 6.67
N LYS A 187 -25.64 29.37 5.85
CA LYS A 187 -25.80 30.82 6.09
C LYS A 187 -27.16 31.38 5.68
N LEU A 188 -27.92 30.67 4.85
CA LEU A 188 -29.22 31.13 4.32
C LEU A 188 -30.43 30.53 5.07
N SER A 189 -30.24 29.54 5.94
CA SER A 189 -31.33 28.89 6.69
C SER A 189 -31.57 29.43 8.10
N THR A 190 -30.76 30.39 8.58
CA THR A 190 -31.05 31.12 9.84
C THR A 190 -32.04 32.27 9.68
N PHE A 191 -32.46 32.61 8.45
CA PHE A 191 -33.53 33.57 8.14
C PHE A 191 -34.61 32.91 7.29
N GLY A 192 -35.30 31.94 7.88
CA GLY A 192 -36.43 31.24 7.26
C GLY A 192 -37.43 30.83 8.32
N SER A 193 -37.90 31.81 9.10
CA SER A 193 -39.10 31.69 9.91
C SER A 193 -40.23 31.16 9.04
N ILE A 194 -40.66 29.94 9.32
CA ILE A 194 -41.98 29.46 8.94
C ILE A 194 -42.67 29.19 10.26
N ALA A 195 -43.68 30.03 10.51
CA ALA A 195 -44.75 29.99 11.52
C ALA A 195 -44.70 28.87 12.57
#